data_AF-V4KCQ6-F1
#
_entry.id   AF-V4KCQ6-F1
#
_cell.length_a   1.000
_cell.length_b   1.000
_cell.length_c   1.000
_cell.angle_alpha   90.00
_cell.angle_beta   90.00
_cell.angle_gamma   90.00
#
_symmetry.space_group_name_H-M   'P 1'
#
loop_
_entity.id
_entity.type
_entity.pdbx_description
1 polymer ?
#
loop_
_entity_poly.entity_id
_entity_poly.type
_entity_poly.pdbx_seq_one_letter_code
_entity_poly.pdbx_strand_id
1 'polypeptide(L)'
;MRKHSIRDSLKSFFEPHLHPDNAELLKGTKTDIDEKVKKILGIVESGEIEEDESKRVVVAELVKEFYKEYESLYHQYDDLTGEIRKKVHGKGENESSSSSSSDSDSDKKSKRNGRDENETDSVKKQIEAANLEIAHLKGKLATTVEEKEAVESEHQETLKRLKETEEIFGNLRLENEKLATENKELNQKLEASGEKESNVNQKLEDVKRERDGLEAELEKKSQEFSEYVNEMASKAKEHENTLEENNSLKAQKNETEAEIERERQEKASLLNQLNDVQKELLEQEAAYNTLSQEHKQINGLFEEREATIKKLTDDYKQAREMLEEYLSKLEETERKMQETGKDVTSKETEIVDLEETVESLRNQVEMKGEEMESLMEKMNNIEVKLRLSNQKLRITEQVLREKEEELKSIEAKHLEKMAVTHETYRGLIKEISERVNSTILNRFQTLSEKVEEKHGSYEETVVEATKMLLKATKFVKEMKKEKEEMEKDKEEMEKKLEGKVREEEREKEKLKETLLGLGEEKREAIRQLCVWIEHHRDHCKYLEEVLSKMVVARGHGRSQRA
;
A
#
# COMPACT_ATOMS: atom_id res chain seq x y z
N MET A 1 110.86 97.43 -21.58
CA MET A 1 110.00 96.94 -22.67
C MET A 1 109.73 95.43 -22.51
N ARG A 2 108.75 94.87 -23.25
CA ARG A 2 108.53 93.43 -23.51
C ARG A 2 108.44 92.45 -22.31
N LYS A 3 107.21 92.27 -21.78
CA LYS A 3 106.70 90.95 -21.30
C LYS A 3 105.23 90.64 -21.69
N HIS A 4 104.57 91.47 -22.50
CA HIS A 4 103.25 91.19 -23.09
C HIS A 4 103.41 90.53 -24.47
N SER A 5 103.55 89.21 -24.53
CA SER A 5 103.68 88.48 -25.82
C SER A 5 103.29 86.99 -25.80
N ILE A 6 102.86 86.44 -24.66
CA ILE A 6 102.59 84.98 -24.53
C ILE A 6 101.09 84.70 -24.42
N ARG A 7 100.33 85.52 -23.67
CA ARG A 7 98.89 85.31 -23.44
C ARG A 7 98.07 85.44 -24.72
N ASP A 8 98.40 86.40 -25.57
CA ASP A 8 97.62 86.69 -26.79
C ASP A 8 97.92 85.68 -27.91
N SER A 9 99.17 85.22 -28.04
CA SER A 9 99.57 84.16 -28.98
C SER A 9 98.87 82.83 -28.71
N LEU A 10 98.60 82.51 -27.44
CA LEU A 10 97.81 81.32 -27.08
C LEU A 10 96.34 81.47 -27.49
N LYS A 11 95.74 82.66 -27.34
CA LYS A 11 94.33 82.88 -27.72
C LYS A 11 94.12 82.69 -29.23
N SER A 12 94.99 83.27 -30.05
CA SER A 12 94.95 83.11 -31.52
C SER A 12 95.21 81.68 -32.03
N PHE A 13 95.71 80.77 -31.18
CA PHE A 13 96.03 79.40 -31.59
C PHE A 13 94.82 78.44 -31.53
N PHE A 14 93.85 78.71 -30.65
CA PHE A 14 92.66 77.87 -30.48
C PHE A 14 91.42 78.41 -31.22
N GLU A 15 91.33 79.72 -31.41
CA GLU A 15 90.16 80.41 -32.00
C GLU A 15 89.81 79.95 -33.45
N PRO A 16 90.75 79.54 -34.32
CA PRO A 16 90.45 79.00 -35.67
C PRO A 16 90.01 77.52 -35.72
N HIS A 17 89.95 76.80 -34.59
CA HIS A 17 89.75 75.34 -34.56
C HIS A 17 88.36 74.88 -34.11
N LEU A 18 87.47 75.82 -33.79
CA LEU A 18 86.03 75.54 -33.65
C LEU A 18 85.33 75.79 -34.98
N HIS A 19 85.10 74.73 -35.76
CA HIS A 19 84.27 74.82 -36.96
C HIS A 19 82.84 75.26 -36.56
N PRO A 20 82.27 76.31 -37.18
CA PRO A 20 80.97 76.84 -36.76
C PRO A 20 79.85 75.80 -36.93
N ASP A 21 79.95 74.96 -37.95
CA ASP A 21 78.99 73.89 -38.26
C ASP A 21 78.91 72.87 -37.10
N ASN A 22 80.06 72.52 -36.50
CA ASN A 22 80.11 71.64 -35.33
C ASN A 22 79.53 72.33 -34.09
N ALA A 23 79.73 73.65 -33.93
CA ALA A 23 79.14 74.39 -32.82
C ALA A 23 77.61 74.50 -32.92
N GLU A 24 77.07 74.58 -34.14
CA GLU A 24 75.62 74.57 -34.39
C GLU A 24 75.02 73.17 -34.23
N LEU A 25 75.71 72.12 -34.71
CA LEU A 25 75.33 70.72 -34.47
C LEU A 25 75.33 70.35 -32.97
N LEU A 26 76.39 70.68 -32.22
CA LEU A 26 76.43 70.45 -30.76
C LEU A 26 75.35 71.24 -30.01
N LYS A 27 74.94 72.40 -30.54
CA LYS A 27 73.84 73.19 -29.94
C LYS A 27 72.49 72.51 -30.18
N GLY A 28 72.27 71.97 -31.39
CA GLY A 28 71.08 71.20 -31.74
C GLY A 28 70.94 69.91 -30.93
N THR A 29 71.99 69.09 -30.87
CA THR A 29 71.99 67.86 -30.05
C THR A 29 71.83 68.18 -28.57
N LYS A 30 72.47 69.24 -28.06
CA LYS A 30 72.24 69.69 -26.68
C LYS A 30 70.76 70.03 -26.42
N THR A 31 70.08 70.76 -27.31
CA THR A 31 68.66 71.08 -27.08
C THR A 31 67.75 69.85 -27.12
N ASP A 32 68.02 68.89 -28.00
CA ASP A 32 67.28 67.62 -28.08
C ASP A 32 67.50 66.75 -26.83
N ILE A 33 68.75 66.70 -26.34
CA ILE A 33 69.13 66.08 -25.06
C ILE A 33 68.44 66.77 -23.87
N ASP A 34 68.45 68.11 -23.80
CA ASP A 34 67.80 68.88 -22.73
C ASP A 34 66.27 68.66 -22.73
N GLU A 35 65.62 68.54 -23.91
CA GLU A 35 64.20 68.21 -24.02
C GLU A 35 63.88 66.75 -23.61
N LYS A 36 64.69 65.77 -24.03
CA LYS A 36 64.55 64.36 -23.61
C LYS A 36 64.70 64.21 -22.09
N VAL A 37 65.71 64.86 -21.49
CA VAL A 37 65.91 64.89 -20.03
C VAL A 37 64.72 65.52 -19.32
N LYS A 38 64.21 66.65 -19.82
CA LYS A 38 63.02 67.32 -19.26
C LYS A 38 61.76 66.46 -19.35
N LYS A 39 61.64 65.64 -20.40
CA LYS A 39 60.55 64.66 -20.56
C LYS A 39 60.66 63.49 -19.60
N ILE A 40 61.88 62.97 -19.36
CA ILE A 40 62.13 61.96 -18.31
C ILE A 40 61.80 62.55 -16.93
N LEU A 41 62.30 63.76 -16.63
CA LEU A 41 62.06 64.43 -15.36
C LEU A 41 60.57 64.62 -15.09
N GLY A 42 59.79 65.09 -16.07
CA GLY A 42 58.33 65.24 -15.93
C GLY A 42 57.57 63.94 -15.72
N ILE A 43 58.06 62.79 -16.20
CA ILE A 43 57.45 61.48 -15.90
C ILE A 43 57.82 61.06 -14.47
N VAL A 44 59.05 61.28 -14.02
CA VAL A 44 59.51 60.99 -12.64
C VAL A 44 58.81 61.88 -11.60
N GLU A 45 58.66 63.17 -11.87
CA GLU A 45 57.96 64.13 -11.01
C GLU A 45 56.44 63.89 -10.96
N SER A 46 55.86 63.14 -11.91
CA SER A 46 54.43 62.81 -11.92
C SER A 46 54.00 61.73 -10.92
N GLY A 47 54.95 61.01 -10.30
CA GLY A 47 54.70 60.01 -9.25
C GLY A 47 54.13 58.66 -9.72
N GLU A 48 53.45 58.58 -10.86
CA GLU A 48 52.75 57.37 -11.34
C GLU A 48 53.65 56.29 -11.97
N ILE A 49 54.91 56.14 -11.53
CA ILE A 49 55.86 55.15 -12.10
C ILE A 49 55.72 53.76 -11.46
N GLU A 50 55.22 53.63 -10.24
CA GLU A 50 55.16 52.34 -9.53
C GLU A 50 54.01 51.42 -9.99
N GLU A 51 52.91 51.96 -10.52
CA GLU A 51 51.75 51.14 -10.95
C GLU A 51 51.70 50.84 -12.45
N ASP A 52 52.22 51.71 -13.33
CA ASP A 52 52.11 51.56 -14.78
C ASP A 52 53.40 51.05 -15.45
N GLU A 53 53.44 49.74 -15.71
CA GLU A 53 54.53 49.06 -16.42
C GLU A 53 54.83 49.71 -17.79
N SER A 54 53.82 50.27 -18.45
CA SER A 54 53.97 50.94 -19.76
C SER A 54 54.84 52.19 -19.63
N LYS A 55 54.66 52.98 -18.55
CA LYS A 55 55.47 54.18 -18.27
C LYS A 55 56.92 53.79 -17.91
N ARG A 56 57.11 52.70 -17.15
CA ARG A 56 58.45 52.16 -16.85
C ARG A 56 59.23 51.81 -18.12
N VAL A 57 58.61 51.11 -19.06
CA VAL A 57 59.26 50.75 -20.34
C VAL A 57 59.64 52.00 -21.14
N VAL A 58 58.74 52.98 -21.27
CA VAL A 58 59.01 54.23 -22.01
C VAL A 58 60.16 55.03 -21.39
N VAL A 59 60.25 55.12 -20.05
CA VAL A 59 61.39 55.77 -19.38
C VAL A 59 62.68 54.98 -19.61
N ALA A 60 62.64 53.64 -19.52
CA ALA A 60 63.81 52.79 -19.74
C ALA A 60 64.32 52.83 -21.20
N GLU A 61 63.45 53.06 -22.19
CA GLU A 61 63.83 53.27 -23.59
C GLU A 61 64.45 54.66 -23.79
N LEU A 62 63.82 55.72 -23.27
CA LEU A 62 64.38 57.10 -23.31
C LEU A 62 65.77 57.19 -22.67
N VAL A 63 66.01 56.52 -21.55
CA VAL A 63 67.33 56.47 -20.89
C VAL A 63 68.36 55.70 -21.72
N LYS A 64 67.97 54.61 -22.40
CA LYS A 64 68.88 53.87 -23.31
C LYS A 64 69.22 54.66 -24.57
N GLU A 65 68.29 55.47 -25.08
CA GLU A 65 68.50 56.33 -26.24
C GLU A 65 69.43 57.49 -25.90
N PHE A 66 69.19 58.17 -24.76
CA PHE A 66 70.11 59.16 -24.18
C PHE A 66 71.53 58.60 -23.99
N TYR A 67 71.68 57.36 -23.51
CA TYR A 67 73.00 56.78 -23.28
C TYR A 67 73.78 56.55 -24.59
N LYS A 68 73.11 56.14 -25.67
CA LYS A 68 73.73 56.01 -27.01
C LYS A 68 74.15 57.36 -27.58
N GLU A 69 73.32 58.40 -27.39
CA GLU A 69 73.64 59.76 -27.82
C GLU A 69 74.83 60.33 -27.04
N TYR A 70 74.91 60.02 -25.74
CA TYR A 70 76.06 60.35 -24.89
C TYR A 70 77.34 59.62 -25.34
N GLU A 71 77.29 58.30 -25.60
CA GLU A 71 78.43 57.54 -26.15
C GLU A 71 78.89 58.11 -27.50
N SER A 72 77.95 58.42 -28.41
CA SER A 72 78.27 59.04 -29.70
C SER A 72 78.93 60.41 -29.56
N LEU A 73 78.53 61.22 -28.57
CA LEU A 73 79.14 62.52 -28.29
C LEU A 73 80.53 62.36 -27.65
N TYR A 74 80.70 61.35 -26.79
CA TYR A 74 81.99 61.02 -26.17
C TYR A 74 83.02 60.59 -27.22
N HIS A 75 82.64 59.74 -28.17
CA HIS A 75 83.50 59.34 -29.30
C HIS A 75 83.93 60.54 -30.15
N GLN A 76 83.01 61.46 -30.48
CA GLN A 76 83.34 62.69 -31.22
C GLN A 76 84.35 63.58 -30.45
N TYR A 77 84.30 63.62 -29.12
CA TYR A 77 85.25 64.37 -28.31
C TYR A 77 86.64 63.71 -28.27
N ASP A 78 86.71 62.39 -28.21
CA ASP A 78 88.00 61.66 -28.19
C ASP A 78 88.68 61.70 -29.58
N ASP A 79 87.91 61.62 -30.67
CA ASP A 79 88.40 61.87 -32.04
C ASP A 79 89.00 63.28 -32.18
N LEU A 80 88.28 64.31 -31.70
CA LEU A 80 88.75 65.70 -31.72
C LEU A 80 90.04 65.87 -30.88
N THR A 81 90.13 65.17 -29.74
CA THR A 81 91.32 65.14 -28.88
C THR A 81 92.49 64.38 -29.55
N GLY A 82 92.18 63.37 -30.39
CA GLY A 82 93.13 62.67 -31.24
C GLY A 82 93.73 63.55 -32.35
N GLU A 83 92.88 64.36 -33.02
CA GLU A 83 93.33 65.30 -34.04
C GLU A 83 94.27 66.38 -33.49
N ILE A 84 93.97 66.93 -32.30
CA ILE A 84 94.82 67.90 -31.60
C ILE A 84 96.20 67.27 -31.32
N ARG A 85 96.24 66.03 -30.82
CA ARG A 85 97.50 65.31 -30.53
C ARG A 85 98.37 65.11 -31.77
N LYS A 86 97.77 64.92 -32.95
CA LYS A 86 98.46 64.73 -34.24
C LYS A 86 99.13 65.99 -34.80
N LYS A 87 98.83 67.20 -34.31
CA LYS A 87 99.32 68.48 -34.87
C LYS A 87 100.44 69.19 -34.07
N VAL A 88 100.89 68.64 -32.94
CA VAL A 88 101.66 69.39 -31.92
C VAL A 88 103.16 69.01 -31.79
N HIS A 89 103.70 68.09 -32.60
CA HIS A 89 105.12 67.68 -32.50
C HIS A 89 105.95 67.82 -33.79
N GLY A 90 107.15 68.43 -33.68
CA GLY A 90 108.15 68.46 -34.74
C GLY A 90 109.58 68.93 -34.36
N LYS A 91 110.55 67.98 -34.33
CA LYS A 91 111.93 68.04 -34.92
C LYS A 91 113.08 68.94 -34.31
N GLY A 92 114.16 68.36 -33.71
CA GLY A 92 115.58 68.92 -33.64
C GLY A 92 116.48 68.72 -32.34
N GLU A 93 117.86 68.68 -32.42
CA GLU A 93 118.92 68.34 -31.35
C GLU A 93 120.43 68.99 -31.53
N ASN A 94 121.39 69.25 -30.51
CA ASN A 94 123.01 69.30 -30.43
C ASN A 94 124.09 70.55 -29.92
N GLU A 95 125.28 70.42 -29.07
CA GLU A 95 126.82 70.92 -28.62
C GLU A 95 127.78 72.32 -28.24
N SER A 96 129.00 72.40 -27.42
CA SER A 96 130.27 73.46 -27.18
C SER A 96 131.38 73.47 -25.86
N SER A 97 132.57 74.18 -25.34
CA SER A 97 133.99 75.00 -25.49
C SER A 97 134.89 75.57 -24.11
N SER A 98 136.14 76.21 -23.68
CA SER A 98 137.71 76.69 -23.86
C SER A 98 138.73 77.40 -22.63
N SER A 99 140.14 77.84 -22.62
CA SER A 99 141.19 78.40 -21.45
C SER A 99 142.68 79.29 -21.53
N SER A 100 143.68 79.63 -20.51
CA SER A 100 145.00 80.64 -20.40
C SER A 100 146.39 80.68 -19.34
N SER A 101 147.44 81.69 -19.16
CA SER A 101 148.91 81.84 -18.36
C SER A 101 149.65 83.28 -17.78
N SER A 102 150.92 83.82 -17.26
CA SER A 102 152.54 83.77 -16.86
C SER A 102 153.33 85.07 -16.02
N ASP A 103 154.63 85.57 -15.52
CA ASP A 103 156.24 85.49 -15.11
C ASP A 103 157.07 86.83 -14.38
N SER A 104 158.37 87.32 -13.87
CA SER A 104 159.98 87.25 -13.47
C SER A 104 160.80 88.51 -12.59
N ASP A 105 162.10 89.03 -12.13
CA ASP A 105 163.75 89.02 -11.87
C ASP A 105 164.57 90.26 -10.95
N SER A 106 165.88 90.77 -10.46
CA SER A 106 167.52 90.74 -10.14
C SER A 106 168.34 91.98 -9.23
N ASP A 107 169.68 92.46 -8.79
CA ASP A 107 171.30 92.32 -8.51
C ASP A 107 172.43 93.52 -7.86
N LYS A 108 173.80 93.44 -7.34
CA LYS A 108 175.07 94.52 -7.09
C LYS A 108 176.48 94.54 -6.06
N LYS A 109 177.54 95.55 -5.88
CA LYS A 109 179.02 95.65 -5.08
C LYS A 109 180.02 97.04 -4.82
N SER A 110 181.32 97.50 -4.27
CA SER A 110 182.85 97.33 -3.67
C SER A 110 183.72 98.58 -2.83
N LYS A 111 185.07 99.03 -2.37
CA LYS A 111 186.72 99.01 -2.36
C LYS A 111 187.81 99.71 -1.17
N ARG A 112 189.21 100.19 -1.25
CA ARG A 112 190.42 100.62 -0.17
C ARG A 112 191.89 101.44 -0.57
N ASN A 113 193.16 101.95 0.00
CA ASN A 113 194.27 102.22 1.22
C ASN A 113 195.71 103.19 1.11
N GLY A 114 196.75 103.52 2.09
CA GLY A 114 198.19 104.33 2.07
C GLY A 114 199.44 104.49 3.26
N ARG A 115 200.73 105.21 3.23
CA ARG A 115 201.98 105.49 4.28
C ARG A 115 203.42 106.40 4.00
N ASP A 116 204.38 106.97 4.95
CA ASP A 116 206.03 107.02 5.14
C ASP A 116 207.04 108.07 6.05
N GLU A 117 208.50 108.05 6.21
CA GLU A 117 209.61 108.72 7.25
C GLU A 117 211.20 109.22 6.86
N ASN A 118 212.45 109.68 7.48
CA ASN A 118 213.39 110.09 8.76
C ASN A 118 214.99 110.74 8.69
N GLU A 119 215.81 111.24 9.78
CA GLU A 119 217.39 111.53 10.23
C GLU A 119 218.41 112.88 10.14
N THR A 120 219.69 113.35 10.66
CA THR A 120 221.15 113.18 11.40
C THR A 120 221.93 114.47 12.18
N ASP A 121 223.24 114.91 12.65
CA ASP A 121 224.85 114.75 12.80
C ASP A 121 225.85 115.50 13.98
N SER A 122 227.16 116.12 13.87
CA SER A 122 228.48 116.15 14.82
C SER A 122 229.58 117.38 15.25
N VAL A 123 230.95 117.21 15.65
CA VAL A 123 232.04 118.03 16.51
C VAL A 123 232.86 119.31 16.04
N LYS A 124 232.84 119.79 14.78
CA LYS A 124 233.02 121.28 14.54
C LYS A 124 231.71 122.03 14.82
N LYS A 125 230.94 121.45 15.74
CA LYS A 125 230.56 122.04 17.05
C LYS A 125 229.27 122.83 17.01
N GLN A 126 228.19 122.10 17.31
CA GLN A 126 227.05 122.55 18.13
C GLN A 126 226.15 123.67 17.55
N ILE A 127 226.60 124.43 16.55
CA ILE A 127 225.85 125.55 15.96
C ILE A 127 225.04 125.09 14.73
N GLU A 128 225.61 124.25 13.86
CA GLU A 128 224.89 123.75 12.68
C GLU A 128 223.83 122.69 13.04
N ALA A 129 224.08 121.85 14.06
CA ALA A 129 223.11 120.87 14.55
C ALA A 129 221.80 121.51 15.05
N ALA A 130 221.89 122.59 15.84
CA ALA A 130 220.73 123.29 16.39
C ALA A 130 219.84 123.92 15.30
N ASN A 131 220.43 124.36 14.18
CA ASN A 131 219.67 124.97 13.08
C ASN A 131 218.85 123.94 12.28
N LEU A 132 219.36 122.71 12.12
CA LEU A 132 218.60 121.62 11.48
C LEU A 132 217.42 121.16 12.35
N GLU A 133 217.60 121.08 13.67
CA GLU A 133 216.56 120.66 14.60
C GLU A 133 215.38 121.67 14.66
N ILE A 134 215.68 122.98 14.66
CA ILE A 134 214.68 124.05 14.57
C ILE A 134 213.88 123.98 13.25
N ALA A 135 214.52 123.62 12.13
CA ALA A 135 213.83 123.45 10.85
C ALA A 135 212.86 122.26 10.86
N HIS A 136 213.29 121.11 11.41
CA HIS A 136 212.46 119.92 11.55
C HIS A 136 211.23 120.15 12.46
N LEU A 137 211.41 120.86 13.59
CA LEU A 137 210.30 121.20 14.49
C LEU A 137 209.27 122.14 13.83
N LYS A 138 209.70 123.08 12.97
CA LYS A 138 208.76 123.88 12.16
C LYS A 138 207.97 123.04 11.15
N GLY A 139 208.60 122.05 10.53
CA GLY A 139 207.94 121.12 9.61
C GLY A 139 206.80 120.36 10.28
N LYS A 140 207.07 119.77 11.46
CA LYS A 140 206.03 119.07 12.24
C LYS A 140 204.89 119.98 12.70
N LEU A 141 205.19 121.24 13.05
CA LEU A 141 204.15 122.18 13.48
C LEU A 141 203.15 122.46 12.34
N ALA A 142 203.64 122.60 11.10
CA ALA A 142 202.78 122.82 9.93
C ALA A 142 201.83 121.64 9.67
N THR A 143 202.34 120.40 9.65
CA THR A 143 201.49 119.21 9.40
C THR A 143 200.43 119.04 10.50
N THR A 144 200.76 119.30 11.77
CA THR A 144 199.76 119.23 12.86
C THR A 144 198.67 120.31 12.80
N VAL A 145 198.89 121.41 12.06
CA VAL A 145 197.85 122.43 11.82
C VAL A 145 196.91 121.98 10.70
N GLU A 146 197.45 121.47 9.59
CA GLU A 146 196.63 120.93 8.49
C GLU A 146 195.78 119.72 8.93
N GLU A 147 196.36 118.81 9.71
CA GLU A 147 195.61 117.70 10.33
C GLU A 147 194.51 118.19 11.28
N LYS A 148 194.78 119.23 12.08
CA LYS A 148 193.77 119.82 12.97
C LYS A 148 192.62 120.47 12.19
N GLU A 149 192.91 121.23 11.14
CA GLU A 149 191.86 121.89 10.34
C GLU A 149 190.99 120.89 9.58
N ALA A 150 191.57 119.77 9.10
CA ALA A 150 190.82 118.66 8.53
C ALA A 150 189.86 118.01 9.57
N VAL A 151 190.37 117.69 10.77
CA VAL A 151 189.57 117.10 11.85
C VAL A 151 188.47 118.05 12.35
N GLU A 152 188.74 119.36 12.40
CA GLU A 152 187.75 120.38 12.78
C GLU A 152 186.60 120.46 11.74
N SER A 153 186.91 120.24 10.45
CA SER A 153 185.92 120.14 9.38
C SER A 153 185.07 118.86 9.48
N GLU A 154 185.70 117.69 9.68
CA GLU A 154 185.00 116.42 9.90
C GLU A 154 184.11 116.46 11.16
N HIS A 155 184.57 117.12 12.23
CA HIS A 155 183.76 117.32 13.43
C HIS A 155 182.52 118.19 13.15
N GLN A 156 182.67 119.22 12.32
CA GLN A 156 181.54 120.09 11.95
C GLN A 156 180.55 119.39 10.99
N GLU A 157 181.00 118.47 10.14
CA GLU A 157 180.08 117.65 9.33
C GLU A 157 179.38 116.57 10.16
N THR A 158 180.10 115.85 11.03
CA THR A 158 179.50 114.85 11.92
C THR A 158 178.48 115.47 12.88
N LEU A 159 178.69 116.70 13.36
CA LEU A 159 177.69 117.46 14.12
C LEU A 159 176.42 117.81 13.34
N LYS A 160 176.47 117.97 12.01
CA LYS A 160 175.27 118.18 11.18
C LYS A 160 174.50 116.86 11.03
N ARG A 161 175.19 115.80 10.61
CA ARG A 161 174.62 114.45 10.47
C ARG A 161 174.01 113.95 11.80
N LEU A 162 174.63 114.27 12.95
CA LEU A 162 174.09 113.92 14.26
C LEU A 162 172.74 114.61 14.52
N LYS A 163 172.63 115.91 14.27
CA LYS A 163 171.35 116.65 14.39
C LYS A 163 170.28 116.13 13.44
N GLU A 164 170.64 115.80 12.21
CA GLU A 164 169.74 115.18 11.23
C GLU A 164 169.23 113.82 11.77
N THR A 165 170.09 113.00 12.38
CA THR A 165 169.66 111.75 13.02
C THR A 165 168.83 111.96 14.30
N GLU A 166 169.08 113.00 15.08
CA GLU A 166 168.24 113.37 16.24
C GLU A 166 166.83 113.80 15.80
N GLU A 167 166.72 114.58 14.72
CA GLU A 167 165.44 114.99 14.14
C GLU A 167 164.66 113.80 13.55
N ILE A 168 165.34 112.89 12.84
CA ILE A 168 164.75 111.62 12.37
C ILE A 168 164.28 110.77 13.55
N PHE A 169 165.08 110.65 14.62
CA PHE A 169 164.71 109.88 15.82
C PHE A 169 163.52 110.51 16.57
N GLY A 170 163.44 111.84 16.62
CA GLY A 170 162.28 112.58 17.14
C GLY A 170 161.00 112.29 16.33
N ASN A 171 161.08 112.32 15.00
CA ASN A 171 159.96 111.99 14.12
C ASN A 171 159.50 110.52 14.27
N LEU A 172 160.44 109.57 14.24
CA LEU A 172 160.16 108.14 14.46
C LEU A 172 159.55 107.89 15.85
N ARG A 173 159.97 108.63 16.88
CA ARG A 173 159.37 108.56 18.21
C ARG A 173 157.93 109.07 18.22
N LEU A 174 157.66 110.23 17.62
CA LEU A 174 156.30 110.77 17.50
C LEU A 174 155.38 109.84 16.70
N GLU A 175 155.90 109.15 15.69
CA GLU A 175 155.14 108.17 14.91
C GLU A 175 154.87 106.87 15.70
N ASN A 176 155.84 106.37 16.48
CA ASN A 176 155.60 105.27 17.42
C ASN A 176 154.60 105.65 18.53
N GLU A 177 154.65 106.88 19.06
CA GLU A 177 153.69 107.37 20.06
C GLU A 177 152.27 107.47 19.45
N LYS A 178 152.12 107.91 18.19
CA LYS A 178 150.84 107.85 17.44
C LYS A 178 150.36 106.42 17.25
N LEU A 179 151.20 105.52 16.72
CA LEU A 179 150.85 104.12 16.51
C LEU A 179 150.48 103.41 17.81
N ALA A 180 151.11 103.76 18.94
CA ALA A 180 150.72 103.26 20.25
C ALA A 180 149.32 103.75 20.68
N THR A 181 148.97 105.03 20.42
CA THR A 181 147.60 105.52 20.66
C THR A 181 146.57 104.88 19.73
N GLU A 182 146.90 104.69 18.45
CA GLU A 182 146.00 104.05 17.48
C GLU A 182 145.76 102.57 17.80
N ASN A 183 146.81 101.81 18.14
CA ASN A 183 146.66 100.42 18.59
C ASN A 183 145.79 100.33 19.87
N LYS A 184 145.95 101.28 20.81
CA LYS A 184 145.10 101.34 22.01
C LYS A 184 143.63 101.62 21.67
N GLU A 185 143.36 102.55 20.76
CA GLU A 185 142.00 102.79 20.26
C GLU A 185 141.41 101.59 19.52
N LEU A 186 142.21 100.92 18.69
CA LEU A 186 141.78 99.72 17.96
C LEU A 186 141.48 98.56 18.90
N ASN A 187 142.29 98.35 19.95
CA ASN A 187 142.01 97.32 20.96
C ASN A 187 140.73 97.63 21.74
N GLN A 188 140.49 98.89 22.12
CA GLN A 188 139.22 99.31 22.75
C GLN A 188 138.01 99.14 21.82
N LYS A 189 138.16 99.42 20.51
CA LYS A 189 137.11 99.18 19.50
C LYS A 189 136.85 97.69 19.30
N LEU A 190 137.88 96.84 19.40
CA LEU A 190 137.80 95.38 19.31
C LEU A 190 137.11 94.78 20.54
N GLU A 191 137.53 95.18 21.75
CA GLU A 191 136.88 94.82 23.03
C GLU A 191 135.40 95.19 23.00
N ALA A 192 135.08 96.45 22.70
CA ALA A 192 133.70 96.94 22.57
C ALA A 192 132.95 96.37 21.36
N SER A 193 133.57 95.57 20.50
CA SER A 193 132.92 94.78 19.45
C SER A 193 132.65 93.36 19.94
N GLY A 194 133.61 92.73 20.63
CA GLY A 194 133.44 91.41 21.25
C GLY A 194 132.36 91.40 22.34
N GLU A 195 132.25 92.47 23.13
CA GLU A 195 131.13 92.66 24.07
C GLU A 195 129.76 92.70 23.36
N LYS A 196 129.69 93.36 22.20
CA LYS A 196 128.45 93.42 21.40
C LYS A 196 128.13 92.07 20.76
N GLU A 197 129.13 91.38 20.23
CA GLU A 197 128.99 90.04 19.66
C GLU A 197 128.50 89.04 20.71
N SER A 198 129.10 89.05 21.91
CA SER A 198 128.65 88.26 23.07
C SER A 198 127.19 88.56 23.45
N ASN A 199 126.82 89.84 23.54
CA ASN A 199 125.45 90.30 23.85
C ASN A 199 124.43 89.88 22.77
N VAL A 200 124.82 89.93 21.49
CA VAL A 200 124.00 89.47 20.36
C VAL A 200 123.85 87.95 20.35
N ASN A 201 124.92 87.20 20.59
CA ASN A 201 124.87 85.74 20.68
C ASN A 201 124.01 85.27 21.87
N GLN A 202 124.12 85.91 23.03
CA GLN A 202 123.23 85.62 24.17
C GLN A 202 121.76 85.82 23.80
N LYS A 203 121.40 86.97 23.21
CA LYS A 203 120.04 87.25 22.73
C LYS A 203 119.56 86.28 21.65
N LEU A 204 120.46 85.83 20.77
CA LEU A 204 120.14 84.84 19.75
C LEU A 204 119.82 83.48 20.39
N GLU A 205 120.56 83.06 21.40
CA GLU A 205 120.26 81.84 22.17
C GLU A 205 119.00 81.97 23.03
N ASP A 206 118.71 83.16 23.55
CA ASP A 206 117.47 83.44 24.28
C ASP A 206 116.25 83.34 23.34
N VAL A 207 116.30 84.00 22.17
CA VAL A 207 115.24 83.93 21.14
C VAL A 207 115.11 82.52 20.54
N LYS A 208 116.20 81.75 20.41
CA LYS A 208 116.11 80.31 20.05
C LYS A 208 115.30 79.55 21.08
N ARG A 209 115.59 79.71 22.38
CA ARG A 209 114.87 79.02 23.46
C ARG A 209 113.39 79.43 23.54
N GLU A 210 113.06 80.70 23.27
CA GLU A 210 111.67 81.14 23.13
C GLU A 210 110.98 80.49 21.91
N ARG A 211 111.63 80.45 20.75
CA ARG A 211 111.11 79.81 19.52
C ARG A 211 110.91 78.32 19.72
N ASP A 212 111.90 77.61 20.28
CA ASP A 212 111.83 76.17 20.57
C ASP A 212 110.69 75.86 21.56
N GLY A 213 110.48 76.73 22.56
CA GLY A 213 109.37 76.61 23.51
C GLY A 213 108.00 76.82 22.87
N LEU A 214 107.85 77.84 22.03
CA LEU A 214 106.61 78.11 21.28
C LEU A 214 106.31 77.00 20.25
N GLU A 215 107.33 76.43 19.63
CA GLU A 215 107.18 75.31 18.68
C GLU A 215 106.75 74.03 19.40
N ALA A 216 107.28 73.77 20.60
CA ALA A 216 106.81 72.68 21.47
C ALA A 216 105.38 72.89 22.01
N GLU A 217 104.98 74.13 22.35
CA GLU A 217 103.60 74.44 22.76
C GLU A 217 102.62 74.33 21.58
N LEU A 218 103.02 74.76 20.38
CA LEU A 218 102.24 74.61 19.15
C LEU A 218 102.03 73.14 18.79
N GLU A 219 103.06 72.31 18.86
CA GLU A 219 102.97 70.87 18.62
C GLU A 219 102.07 70.18 19.66
N LYS A 220 102.20 70.54 20.95
CA LYS A 220 101.28 70.07 22.00
C LYS A 220 99.83 70.47 21.72
N LYS A 221 99.58 71.69 21.25
CA LYS A 221 98.23 72.15 20.86
C LYS A 221 97.72 71.47 19.59
N SER A 222 98.59 71.14 18.65
CA SER A 222 98.28 70.32 17.47
C SER A 222 97.81 68.91 17.87
N GLN A 223 98.51 68.29 18.82
CA GLN A 223 98.14 66.97 19.36
C GLN A 223 96.81 67.01 20.14
N GLU A 224 96.63 67.98 21.05
CA GLU A 224 95.34 68.19 21.76
C GLU A 224 94.17 68.42 20.78
N PHE A 225 94.40 69.15 19.67
CA PHE A 225 93.39 69.37 18.64
C PHE A 225 93.10 68.10 17.82
N SER A 226 94.13 67.30 17.52
CA SER A 226 93.99 66.00 16.85
C SER A 226 93.17 65.01 17.70
N GLU A 227 93.45 64.91 19.00
CA GLU A 227 92.66 64.12 19.94
C GLU A 227 91.19 64.57 19.97
N TYR A 228 90.94 65.88 20.07
CA TYR A 228 89.60 66.45 20.04
C TYR A 228 88.85 66.19 18.72
N VAL A 229 89.52 66.29 17.58
CA VAL A 229 88.94 65.96 16.26
C VAL A 229 88.57 64.48 16.18
N ASN A 230 89.41 63.58 16.69
CA ASN A 230 89.11 62.14 16.73
C ASN A 230 87.93 61.82 17.66
N GLU A 231 87.84 62.45 18.84
CA GLU A 231 86.72 62.27 19.78
C GLU A 231 85.40 62.86 19.22
N MET A 232 85.47 63.98 18.48
CA MET A 232 84.32 64.53 17.76
C MET A 232 83.89 63.63 16.59
N ALA A 233 84.83 62.98 15.90
CA ALA A 233 84.52 62.03 14.83
C ALA A 233 83.87 60.74 15.36
N SER A 234 84.30 60.21 16.51
CA SER A 234 83.63 59.05 17.14
C SER A 234 82.23 59.40 17.61
N LYS A 235 82.04 60.55 18.27
CA LYS A 235 80.72 61.04 18.70
C LYS A 235 79.78 61.32 17.53
N ALA A 236 80.28 61.85 16.42
CA ALA A 236 79.50 62.04 15.20
C ALA A 236 78.97 60.70 14.65
N LYS A 237 79.81 59.67 14.63
CA LYS A 237 79.44 58.32 14.18
C LYS A 237 78.48 57.62 15.14
N GLU A 238 78.61 57.83 16.45
CA GLU A 238 77.62 57.38 17.44
C GLU A 238 76.26 58.07 17.23
N HIS A 239 76.27 59.37 16.89
CA HIS A 239 75.05 60.12 16.55
C HIS A 239 74.41 59.65 15.24
N GLU A 240 75.21 59.27 14.24
CA GLU A 240 74.75 58.69 12.98
C GLU A 240 74.07 57.33 13.21
N ASN A 241 74.75 56.40 13.88
CA ASN A 241 74.20 55.09 14.24
C ASN A 241 72.89 55.20 15.04
N THR A 242 72.83 56.09 16.04
CA THR A 242 71.63 56.27 16.88
C THR A 242 70.49 57.01 16.17
N LEU A 243 70.79 57.77 15.10
CA LEU A 243 69.78 58.35 14.20
C LEU A 243 69.19 57.27 13.28
N GLU A 244 70.02 56.39 12.72
CA GLU A 244 69.55 55.22 11.94
C GLU A 244 68.69 54.28 12.79
N GLU A 245 69.12 53.98 14.02
CA GLU A 245 68.34 53.17 14.96
C GLU A 245 67.00 53.83 15.32
N ASN A 246 66.96 55.14 15.58
CA ASN A 246 65.70 55.87 15.80
C ASN A 246 64.78 55.83 14.58
N ASN A 247 65.31 55.96 13.36
CA ASN A 247 64.51 55.88 12.14
C ASN A 247 63.94 54.48 11.93
N SER A 248 64.73 53.43 12.19
CA SER A 248 64.29 52.02 12.15
C SER A 248 63.20 51.73 13.17
N LEU A 249 63.42 52.09 14.44
CA LEU A 249 62.42 51.93 15.52
C LEU A 249 61.14 52.72 15.25
N LYS A 250 61.25 53.90 14.62
CA LYS A 250 60.09 54.71 14.22
C LYS A 250 59.31 54.10 13.05
N ALA A 251 59.98 53.45 12.10
CA ALA A 251 59.32 52.68 11.05
C ALA A 251 58.54 51.50 11.65
N GLN A 252 59.19 50.69 12.50
CA GLN A 252 58.56 49.57 13.22
C GLN A 252 57.38 50.01 14.10
N LYS A 253 57.49 51.18 14.76
CA LYS A 253 56.38 51.77 15.51
C LYS A 253 55.18 52.08 14.62
N ASN A 254 55.41 52.75 13.48
CA ASN A 254 54.33 53.11 12.56
C ASN A 254 53.66 51.86 11.95
N GLU A 255 54.46 50.83 11.64
CA GLU A 255 53.98 49.54 11.11
C GLU A 255 53.12 48.80 12.14
N THR A 256 53.57 48.71 13.40
CA THR A 256 52.78 48.10 14.49
C THR A 256 51.52 48.91 14.84
N GLU A 257 51.54 50.24 14.75
CA GLU A 257 50.33 51.06 14.89
C GLU A 257 49.32 50.82 13.75
N ALA A 258 49.80 50.59 12.52
CA ALA A 258 48.95 50.23 11.38
C ALA A 258 48.41 48.78 11.46
N GLU A 259 49.16 47.85 12.02
CA GLU A 259 48.71 46.47 12.33
C GLU A 259 47.56 46.50 13.35
N ILE A 260 47.75 47.21 14.47
CA ILE A 260 46.75 47.37 15.55
C ILE A 260 45.46 48.02 15.03
N GLU A 261 45.55 48.99 14.11
CA GLU A 261 44.37 49.65 13.57
C GLU A 261 43.63 48.77 12.53
N ARG A 262 44.34 47.91 11.79
CA ARG A 262 43.71 46.85 10.97
C ARG A 262 43.00 45.81 11.86
N GLU A 263 43.65 45.30 12.91
CA GLU A 263 43.03 44.38 13.87
C GLU A 263 41.79 44.98 14.53
N ARG A 264 41.79 46.28 14.85
CA ARG A 264 40.61 46.99 15.37
C ARG A 264 39.45 47.02 14.40
N GLN A 265 39.72 47.30 13.12
CA GLN A 265 38.69 47.38 12.09
C GLN A 265 38.11 46.00 11.77
N GLU A 266 38.96 44.97 11.69
CA GLU A 266 38.51 43.58 11.57
C GLU A 266 37.68 43.15 12.80
N LYS A 267 38.15 43.44 14.01
CA LYS A 267 37.41 43.17 15.25
C LYS A 267 36.05 43.88 15.28
N ALA A 268 35.96 45.11 14.81
CA ALA A 268 34.69 45.84 14.72
C ALA A 268 33.73 45.19 13.70
N SER A 269 34.25 44.74 12.55
CA SER A 269 33.48 43.98 11.55
C SER A 269 32.94 42.67 12.13
N LEU A 270 33.80 41.88 12.78
CA LEU A 270 33.43 40.61 13.42
C LEU A 270 32.40 40.82 14.57
N LEU A 271 32.51 41.89 15.34
CA LEU A 271 31.58 42.20 16.43
C LEU A 271 30.19 42.59 15.88
N ASN A 272 30.13 43.31 14.75
CA ASN A 272 28.86 43.57 14.05
C ASN A 272 28.24 42.27 13.52
N GLN A 273 29.01 41.42 12.82
CA GLN A 273 28.54 40.12 12.34
C GLN A 273 28.02 39.23 13.48
N LEU A 274 28.69 39.25 14.64
CA LEU A 274 28.27 38.51 15.82
C LEU A 274 26.95 39.05 16.40
N ASN A 275 26.75 40.37 16.42
CA ASN A 275 25.45 40.97 16.81
C ASN A 275 24.33 40.60 15.83
N ASP A 276 24.60 40.58 14.52
CA ASP A 276 23.61 40.21 13.50
C ASP A 276 23.19 38.74 13.66
N VAL A 277 24.15 37.81 13.79
CA VAL A 277 23.88 36.39 14.08
C VAL A 277 23.16 36.20 15.42
N GLN A 278 23.50 36.99 16.45
CA GLN A 278 22.79 36.93 17.74
C GLN A 278 21.34 37.42 17.62
N LYS A 279 21.06 38.39 16.74
CA LYS A 279 19.70 38.84 16.43
C LYS A 279 18.91 37.80 15.64
N GLU A 280 19.51 37.17 14.63
CA GLU A 280 18.90 36.06 13.88
C GLU A 280 18.56 34.88 14.81
N LEU A 281 19.46 34.55 15.76
CA LEU A 281 19.24 33.49 16.74
C LEU A 281 18.06 33.79 17.68
N LEU A 282 17.91 35.04 18.13
CA LEU A 282 16.77 35.48 18.95
C LEU A 282 15.45 35.45 18.16
N GLU A 283 15.46 35.82 16.88
CA GLU A 283 14.29 35.72 16.00
C GLU A 283 13.92 34.25 15.73
N GLN A 284 14.91 33.36 15.57
CA GLN A 284 14.71 31.92 15.44
C GLN A 284 14.17 31.29 16.73
N GLU A 285 14.66 31.70 17.91
CA GLU A 285 14.14 31.24 19.20
C GLU A 285 12.69 31.72 19.43
N ALA A 286 12.34 32.94 19.04
CA ALA A 286 10.96 33.43 19.08
C ALA A 286 10.04 32.63 18.14
N ALA A 287 10.50 32.34 16.91
CA ALA A 287 9.78 31.50 15.95
C ALA A 287 9.60 30.05 16.45
N TYR A 288 10.61 29.47 17.10
CA TYR A 288 10.52 28.14 17.71
C TYR A 288 9.52 28.12 18.87
N ASN A 289 9.52 29.15 19.74
CA ASN A 289 8.60 29.23 20.87
C ASN A 289 7.13 29.41 20.43
N THR A 290 6.88 30.21 19.38
CA THR A 290 5.53 30.34 18.80
C THR A 290 5.07 29.03 18.15
N LEU A 291 5.91 28.37 17.34
CA LEU A 291 5.61 27.06 16.75
C LEU A 291 5.36 25.98 17.83
N SER A 292 6.10 26.01 18.94
CA SER A 292 5.88 25.14 20.11
C SER A 292 4.53 25.39 20.78
N GLN A 293 4.05 26.64 20.79
CA GLN A 293 2.74 26.99 21.32
C GLN A 293 1.61 26.57 20.37
N GLU A 294 1.77 26.75 19.06
CA GLU A 294 0.83 26.26 18.04
C GLU A 294 0.71 24.73 18.09
N HIS A 295 1.83 24.01 18.21
CA HIS A 295 1.82 22.56 18.31
C HIS A 295 1.03 22.06 19.54
N LYS A 296 1.12 22.75 20.67
CA LYS A 296 0.31 22.46 21.88
C LYS A 296 -1.18 22.72 21.65
N GLN A 297 -1.54 23.79 20.92
CA GLN A 297 -2.94 24.07 20.56
C GLN A 297 -3.50 23.00 19.61
N ILE A 298 -2.72 22.60 18.60
CA ILE A 298 -3.09 21.54 17.64
C ILE A 298 -3.29 20.21 18.38
N ASN A 299 -2.42 19.85 19.32
CA ASN A 299 -2.56 18.60 20.08
C ASN A 299 -3.85 18.60 20.94
N GLY A 300 -4.16 19.71 21.62
CA GLY A 300 -5.41 19.84 22.38
C GLY A 300 -6.66 19.76 21.50
N LEU A 301 -6.64 20.36 20.30
CA LEU A 301 -7.71 20.20 19.31
C LEU A 301 -7.79 18.76 18.77
N PHE A 302 -6.67 18.05 18.66
CA PHE A 302 -6.65 16.64 18.25
C PHE A 302 -7.26 15.74 19.31
N GLU A 303 -6.93 15.94 20.59
CA GLU A 303 -7.54 15.25 21.74
C GLU A 303 -9.06 15.49 21.81
N GLU A 304 -9.51 16.73 21.60
CA GLU A 304 -10.94 17.06 21.50
C GLU A 304 -11.61 16.29 20.34
N ARG A 305 -10.98 16.29 19.15
CA ARG A 305 -11.52 15.59 17.98
C ARG A 305 -11.59 14.08 18.20
N GLU A 306 -10.55 13.48 18.78
CA GLU A 306 -10.56 12.06 19.14
C GLU A 306 -11.67 11.72 20.15
N ALA A 307 -11.92 12.60 21.13
CA ALA A 307 -13.04 12.46 22.05
C ALA A 307 -14.42 12.59 21.36
N THR A 308 -14.57 13.47 20.36
CA THR A 308 -15.81 13.54 19.56
C THR A 308 -16.01 12.30 18.67
N ILE A 309 -14.94 11.75 18.10
CA ILE A 309 -14.99 10.54 17.26
C ILE A 309 -15.37 9.32 18.11
N LYS A 310 -14.84 9.19 19.32
CA LYS A 310 -15.22 8.13 20.27
C LYS A 310 -16.72 8.17 20.59
N LYS A 311 -17.25 9.33 21.00
CA LYS A 311 -18.69 9.53 21.23
C LYS A 311 -19.53 9.14 20.01
N LEU A 312 -19.19 9.64 18.82
CA LEU A 312 -19.92 9.33 17.60
C LEU A 312 -19.86 7.83 17.23
N THR A 313 -18.78 7.14 17.60
CA THR A 313 -18.63 5.68 17.43
C THR A 313 -19.51 4.91 18.41
N ASP A 314 -19.59 5.35 19.66
CA ASP A 314 -20.49 4.77 20.68
C ASP A 314 -21.97 5.03 20.33
N ASP A 315 -22.30 6.21 19.82
CA ASP A 315 -23.65 6.57 19.32
C ASP A 315 -24.03 5.71 18.10
N TYR A 316 -23.11 5.53 17.15
CA TYR A 316 -23.31 4.63 16.00
C TYR A 316 -23.49 3.17 16.42
N LYS A 317 -22.72 2.70 17.41
CA LYS A 317 -22.86 1.35 17.98
C LYS A 317 -24.24 1.15 18.61
N GLN A 318 -24.70 2.10 19.44
CA GLN A 318 -26.05 2.07 20.03
C GLN A 318 -27.14 2.10 18.94
N ALA A 319 -27.02 2.95 17.93
CA ALA A 319 -27.97 3.01 16.82
C ALA A 319 -28.03 1.69 16.02
N ARG A 320 -26.89 1.01 15.85
CA ARG A 320 -26.82 -0.31 15.22
C ARG A 320 -27.51 -1.37 16.08
N GLU A 321 -27.23 -1.40 17.38
CA GLU A 321 -27.84 -2.34 18.34
C GLU A 321 -29.37 -2.18 18.40
N MET A 322 -29.87 -0.93 18.39
CA MET A 322 -31.30 -0.64 18.27
C MET A 322 -31.90 -1.16 16.95
N LEU A 323 -31.20 -1.00 15.82
CA LEU A 323 -31.67 -1.48 14.52
C LEU A 323 -31.70 -3.02 14.45
N GLU A 324 -30.70 -3.68 15.05
CA GLU A 324 -30.57 -5.13 15.19
C GLU A 324 -31.72 -5.69 16.07
N GLU A 325 -32.13 -4.95 17.12
CA GLU A 325 -33.32 -5.24 17.93
C GLU A 325 -34.64 -5.03 17.16
N TYR A 326 -34.76 -3.97 16.35
CA TYR A 326 -35.94 -3.74 15.51
C TYR A 326 -36.11 -4.80 14.41
N LEU A 327 -35.02 -5.26 13.79
CA LEU A 327 -35.05 -6.38 12.84
C LEU A 327 -35.52 -7.67 13.53
N SER A 328 -34.97 -7.99 14.71
CA SER A 328 -35.40 -9.16 15.50
C SER A 328 -36.89 -9.13 15.83
N LYS A 329 -37.43 -7.95 16.19
CA LYS A 329 -38.88 -7.73 16.42
C LYS A 329 -39.71 -7.88 15.15
N LEU A 330 -39.17 -7.47 13.99
CA LEU A 330 -39.84 -7.63 12.70
C LEU A 330 -39.91 -9.10 12.29
N GLU A 331 -38.81 -9.85 12.37
CA GLU A 331 -38.77 -11.30 12.13
C GLU A 331 -39.73 -12.06 13.07
N GLU A 332 -39.80 -11.67 14.35
CA GLU A 332 -40.78 -12.22 15.28
C GLU A 332 -42.23 -11.98 14.87
N THR A 333 -42.55 -10.80 14.33
CA THR A 333 -43.92 -10.49 13.87
C THR A 333 -44.24 -11.16 12.53
N GLU A 334 -43.29 -11.24 11.60
CA GLU A 334 -43.43 -12.01 10.36
C GLU A 334 -43.64 -13.50 10.62
N ARG A 335 -42.85 -14.09 11.54
CA ARG A 335 -43.02 -15.49 11.95
C ARG A 335 -44.40 -15.75 12.57
N LYS A 336 -44.90 -14.83 13.41
CA LYS A 336 -46.26 -14.89 13.98
C LYS A 336 -47.33 -14.75 12.90
N MET A 337 -47.16 -13.83 11.93
CA MET A 337 -48.08 -13.71 10.79
C MET A 337 -48.10 -14.98 9.92
N GLN A 338 -46.95 -15.60 9.65
CA GLN A 338 -46.87 -16.85 8.89
C GLN A 338 -47.52 -18.02 9.67
N GLU A 339 -47.38 -18.05 10.98
CA GLU A 339 -48.03 -19.02 11.87
C GLU A 339 -49.56 -18.86 11.83
N THR A 340 -50.08 -17.64 12.02
CA THR A 340 -51.51 -17.36 11.85
C THR A 340 -52.02 -17.56 10.42
N GLY A 341 -51.18 -17.36 9.41
CA GLY A 341 -51.50 -17.62 8.01
C GLY A 341 -51.71 -19.11 7.72
N LYS A 342 -50.88 -19.98 8.31
CA LYS A 342 -51.08 -21.44 8.26
C LYS A 342 -52.38 -21.84 8.95
N ASP A 343 -52.63 -21.32 10.15
CA ASP A 343 -53.89 -21.54 10.88
C ASP A 343 -55.12 -21.09 10.09
N VAL A 344 -55.03 -19.97 9.37
CA VAL A 344 -56.09 -19.50 8.46
C VAL A 344 -56.27 -20.47 7.31
N THR A 345 -55.20 -20.88 6.60
CA THR A 345 -55.34 -21.84 5.48
C THR A 345 -55.87 -23.22 5.92
N SER A 346 -55.55 -23.68 7.14
CA SER A 346 -56.11 -24.91 7.71
C SER A 346 -57.62 -24.78 7.95
N LYS A 347 -58.05 -23.63 8.50
CA LYS A 347 -59.48 -23.34 8.72
C LYS A 347 -60.23 -23.10 7.41
N GLU A 348 -59.58 -22.54 6.39
CA GLU A 348 -60.14 -22.42 5.04
C GLU A 348 -60.37 -23.81 4.42
N THR A 349 -59.45 -24.77 4.60
CA THR A 349 -59.71 -26.17 4.19
C THR A 349 -60.81 -26.84 5.01
N GLU A 350 -60.86 -26.65 6.33
CA GLU A 350 -61.95 -27.16 7.19
C GLU A 350 -63.32 -26.55 6.81
N ILE A 351 -63.34 -25.28 6.38
CA ILE A 351 -64.56 -24.61 5.88
C ILE A 351 -64.99 -25.21 4.55
N VAL A 352 -64.08 -25.47 3.60
CA VAL A 352 -64.43 -26.12 2.32
C VAL A 352 -64.98 -27.53 2.55
N ASP A 353 -64.35 -28.34 3.42
CA ASP A 353 -64.86 -29.67 3.79
C ASP A 353 -66.28 -29.56 4.40
N LEU A 354 -66.51 -28.57 5.27
CA LEU A 354 -67.83 -28.32 5.86
C LEU A 354 -68.86 -27.85 4.81
N GLU A 355 -68.48 -26.97 3.87
CA GLU A 355 -69.34 -26.52 2.77
C GLU A 355 -69.75 -27.71 1.87
N GLU A 356 -68.83 -28.63 1.55
CA GLU A 356 -69.17 -29.87 0.84
C GLU A 356 -70.15 -30.75 1.63
N THR A 357 -69.97 -30.90 2.96
CA THR A 357 -70.94 -31.66 3.77
C THR A 357 -72.31 -30.98 3.87
N VAL A 358 -72.35 -29.64 3.92
CA VAL A 358 -73.59 -28.86 3.94
C VAL A 358 -74.34 -29.00 2.62
N GLU A 359 -73.65 -28.89 1.48
CA GLU A 359 -74.29 -29.05 0.17
C GLU A 359 -74.72 -30.51 -0.06
N SER A 360 -73.96 -31.51 0.42
CA SER A 360 -74.37 -32.93 0.43
C SER A 360 -75.64 -33.16 1.25
N LEU A 361 -75.75 -32.58 2.45
CA LEU A 361 -76.95 -32.65 3.29
C LEU A 361 -78.13 -31.89 2.67
N ARG A 362 -77.88 -30.74 2.03
CA ARG A 362 -78.89 -29.97 1.31
C ARG A 362 -79.49 -30.75 0.14
N ASN A 363 -78.65 -31.39 -0.67
CA ASN A 363 -79.08 -32.29 -1.75
C ASN A 363 -79.91 -33.46 -1.20
N GLN A 364 -79.54 -34.04 -0.04
CA GLN A 364 -80.35 -35.07 0.62
C GLN A 364 -81.71 -34.53 1.09
N VAL A 365 -81.77 -33.31 1.63
CA VAL A 365 -83.02 -32.66 2.03
C VAL A 365 -83.91 -32.37 0.81
N GLU A 366 -83.34 -31.95 -0.31
CA GLU A 366 -84.06 -31.71 -1.57
C GLU A 366 -84.65 -33.02 -2.13
N MET A 367 -83.85 -34.09 -2.24
CA MET A 367 -84.33 -35.43 -2.62
C MET A 367 -85.43 -35.96 -1.67
N LYS A 368 -85.34 -35.66 -0.37
CA LYS A 368 -86.41 -36.02 0.59
C LYS A 368 -87.64 -35.12 0.50
N GLY A 369 -87.49 -33.89 0.03
CA GLY A 369 -88.59 -33.02 -0.39
C GLY A 369 -89.36 -33.64 -1.56
N GLU A 370 -88.66 -34.01 -2.63
CA GLU A 370 -89.26 -34.68 -3.81
C GLU A 370 -89.95 -36.01 -3.44
N GLU A 371 -89.30 -36.85 -2.63
CA GLU A 371 -89.92 -38.08 -2.10
C GLU A 371 -91.21 -37.78 -1.31
N MET A 372 -91.19 -36.76 -0.46
CA MET A 372 -92.35 -36.37 0.34
C MET A 372 -93.48 -35.78 -0.51
N GLU A 373 -93.16 -34.98 -1.54
CA GLU A 373 -94.16 -34.46 -2.49
C GLU A 373 -94.78 -35.60 -3.31
N SER A 374 -93.96 -36.54 -3.80
CA SER A 374 -94.45 -37.74 -4.49
C SER A 374 -95.30 -38.65 -3.59
N LEU A 375 -95.00 -38.72 -2.29
CA LEU A 375 -95.85 -39.41 -1.30
C LEU A 375 -97.13 -38.63 -1.00
N MET A 376 -97.07 -37.30 -0.97
CA MET A 376 -98.23 -36.42 -0.78
C MET A 376 -99.19 -36.50 -1.97
N GLU A 377 -98.69 -36.54 -3.20
CA GLU A 377 -99.52 -36.77 -4.39
C GLU A 377 -100.21 -38.14 -4.33
N LYS A 378 -99.48 -39.20 -3.97
CA LYS A 378 -100.04 -40.56 -3.77
C LYS A 378 -101.10 -40.56 -2.66
N MET A 379 -100.87 -39.86 -1.55
CA MET A 379 -101.83 -39.70 -0.46
C MET A 379 -103.10 -38.96 -0.92
N ASN A 380 -102.95 -37.83 -1.63
CA ASN A 380 -104.07 -37.05 -2.17
C ASN A 380 -104.87 -37.88 -3.20
N ASN A 381 -104.20 -38.68 -4.03
CA ASN A 381 -104.83 -39.60 -4.98
C ASN A 381 -105.61 -40.72 -4.26
N ILE A 382 -105.07 -41.26 -3.16
CA ILE A 382 -105.77 -42.20 -2.27
C ILE A 382 -106.96 -41.52 -1.58
N GLU A 383 -106.84 -40.28 -1.13
CA GLU A 383 -107.93 -39.54 -0.50
C GLU A 383 -109.06 -39.25 -1.49
N VAL A 384 -108.75 -38.85 -2.73
CA VAL A 384 -109.74 -38.70 -3.81
C VAL A 384 -110.42 -40.04 -4.13
N LYS A 385 -109.67 -41.14 -4.20
CA LYS A 385 -110.25 -42.49 -4.34
C LYS A 385 -111.16 -42.87 -3.16
N LEU A 386 -110.79 -42.52 -1.93
CA LEU A 386 -111.58 -42.77 -0.73
C LEU A 386 -112.87 -41.93 -0.73
N ARG A 387 -112.79 -40.64 -1.08
CA ARG A 387 -113.95 -39.75 -1.25
C ARG A 387 -114.91 -40.29 -2.33
N LEU A 388 -114.38 -40.71 -3.49
CA LEU A 388 -115.18 -41.33 -4.56
C LEU A 388 -115.76 -42.69 -4.14
N SER A 389 -115.04 -43.50 -3.37
CA SER A 389 -115.52 -44.78 -2.84
C SER A 389 -116.66 -44.57 -1.84
N ASN A 390 -116.53 -43.60 -0.93
CA ASN A 390 -117.58 -43.23 0.03
C ASN A 390 -118.80 -42.61 -0.67
N GLN A 391 -118.61 -41.88 -1.77
CA GLN A 391 -119.72 -41.39 -2.60
C GLN A 391 -120.44 -42.55 -3.31
N LYS A 392 -119.70 -43.52 -3.87
CA LYS A 392 -120.28 -44.75 -4.43
C LYS A 392 -121.04 -45.55 -3.36
N LEU A 393 -120.48 -45.67 -2.15
CA LEU A 393 -121.11 -46.36 -1.03
C LEU A 393 -122.48 -45.75 -0.70
N ARG A 394 -122.56 -44.42 -0.53
CA ARG A 394 -123.85 -43.71 -0.30
C ARG A 394 -124.88 -43.95 -1.41
N ILE A 395 -124.43 -44.00 -2.67
CA ILE A 395 -125.33 -44.29 -3.81
C ILE A 395 -125.83 -45.75 -3.71
N THR A 396 -124.95 -46.72 -3.40
CA THR A 396 -125.37 -48.12 -3.20
C THR A 396 -126.25 -48.32 -1.97
N GLU A 397 -126.04 -47.58 -0.88
CA GLU A 397 -126.90 -47.58 0.33
C GLU A 397 -128.27 -46.92 0.08
N GLN A 398 -128.35 -45.97 -0.85
CA GLN A 398 -129.62 -45.42 -1.30
C GLN A 398 -130.37 -46.43 -2.17
N VAL A 399 -129.73 -46.99 -3.20
CA VAL A 399 -130.34 -48.01 -4.08
C VAL A 399 -130.74 -49.27 -3.29
N LEU A 400 -129.99 -49.66 -2.26
CA LEU A 400 -130.38 -50.74 -1.35
C LEU A 400 -131.66 -50.42 -0.59
N ARG A 401 -131.81 -49.20 -0.04
CA ARG A 401 -133.06 -48.78 0.62
C ARG A 401 -134.24 -48.71 -0.33
N GLU A 402 -134.04 -48.19 -1.55
CA GLU A 402 -135.06 -48.18 -2.60
C GLU A 402 -135.51 -49.62 -2.95
N LYS A 403 -134.58 -50.60 -2.97
CA LYS A 403 -134.91 -52.03 -3.14
C LYS A 403 -135.50 -52.72 -1.91
N GLU A 404 -135.15 -52.30 -0.69
CA GLU A 404 -135.87 -52.74 0.51
C GLU A 404 -137.32 -52.22 0.53
N GLU A 405 -137.56 -51.00 0.06
CA GLU A 405 -138.91 -50.42 -0.02
C GLU A 405 -139.74 -51.09 -1.13
N GLU A 406 -139.14 -51.42 -2.29
CA GLU A 406 -139.77 -52.30 -3.28
C GLU A 406 -140.12 -53.67 -2.68
N LEU A 407 -139.20 -54.30 -1.95
CA LEU A 407 -139.44 -55.60 -1.30
C LEU A 407 -140.56 -55.52 -0.26
N LYS A 408 -140.57 -54.52 0.62
CA LYS A 408 -141.66 -54.28 1.59
C LYS A 408 -143.00 -54.04 0.87
N SER A 409 -142.99 -53.38 -0.29
CA SER A 409 -144.18 -53.19 -1.14
C SER A 409 -144.66 -54.48 -1.81
N ILE A 410 -143.78 -55.44 -2.07
CA ILE A 410 -144.13 -56.78 -2.60
C ILE A 410 -144.62 -57.69 -1.47
N GLU A 411 -143.95 -57.67 -0.32
CA GLU A 411 -144.28 -58.45 0.88
C GLU A 411 -145.66 -58.09 1.43
N ALA A 412 -146.00 -56.79 1.51
CA ALA A 412 -147.34 -56.33 1.85
C ALA A 412 -148.42 -56.88 0.90
N LYS A 413 -148.17 -56.88 -0.42
CA LYS A 413 -149.08 -57.44 -1.43
C LYS A 413 -149.19 -58.96 -1.36
N HIS A 414 -148.17 -59.66 -0.85
CA HIS A 414 -148.22 -61.09 -0.56
C HIS A 414 -149.06 -61.39 0.70
N LEU A 415 -148.89 -60.61 1.78
CA LEU A 415 -149.70 -60.70 2.99
C LEU A 415 -151.18 -60.43 2.73
N GLU A 416 -151.51 -59.44 1.91
CA GLU A 416 -152.89 -59.13 1.51
C GLU A 416 -153.53 -60.30 0.71
N LYS A 417 -152.78 -60.91 -0.22
CA LYS A 417 -153.23 -62.13 -0.93
C LYS A 417 -153.39 -63.34 0.00
N MET A 418 -152.54 -63.49 1.02
CA MET A 418 -152.72 -64.50 2.07
C MET A 418 -153.98 -64.25 2.91
N ALA A 419 -154.27 -63.01 3.28
CA ALA A 419 -155.47 -62.67 4.04
C ALA A 419 -156.76 -63.03 3.26
N VAL A 420 -156.85 -62.63 1.98
CA VAL A 420 -158.02 -62.92 1.13
C VAL A 420 -158.21 -64.42 0.90
N THR A 421 -157.13 -65.18 0.70
CA THR A 421 -157.22 -66.65 0.54
C THR A 421 -157.58 -67.36 1.85
N HIS A 422 -157.05 -66.94 2.99
CA HIS A 422 -157.48 -67.51 4.28
C HIS A 422 -158.94 -67.20 4.64
N GLU A 423 -159.49 -66.06 4.18
CA GLU A 423 -160.92 -65.76 4.33
C GLU A 423 -161.80 -66.75 3.56
N THR A 424 -161.46 -67.07 2.31
CA THR A 424 -162.26 -68.00 1.49
C THR A 424 -162.22 -69.44 2.04
N TYR A 425 -161.06 -69.91 2.51
CA TYR A 425 -160.98 -71.21 3.20
C TYR A 425 -161.76 -71.24 4.51
N ARG A 426 -161.77 -70.15 5.29
CA ARG A 426 -162.55 -70.01 6.53
C ARG A 426 -164.06 -70.10 6.28
N GLY A 427 -164.56 -69.52 5.18
CA GLY A 427 -165.97 -69.67 4.78
C GLY A 427 -166.35 -71.12 4.47
N LEU A 428 -165.57 -71.80 3.62
CA LEU A 428 -165.79 -73.20 3.24
C LEU A 428 -165.80 -74.17 4.44
N ILE A 429 -164.88 -74.01 5.39
CA ILE A 429 -164.83 -74.84 6.60
C ILE A 429 -166.13 -74.70 7.43
N LYS A 430 -166.69 -73.49 7.51
CA LYS A 430 -167.92 -73.22 8.27
C LYS A 430 -169.14 -73.86 7.61
N GLU A 431 -169.28 -73.72 6.28
CA GLU A 431 -170.37 -74.30 5.50
C GLU A 431 -170.33 -75.85 5.48
N ILE A 432 -169.14 -76.46 5.53
CA ILE A 432 -168.97 -77.90 5.70
C ILE A 432 -169.44 -78.33 7.11
N SER A 433 -169.03 -77.61 8.16
CA SER A 433 -169.40 -77.92 9.55
C SER A 433 -170.92 -77.91 9.77
N GLU A 434 -171.62 -76.90 9.26
CA GLU A 434 -173.07 -76.78 9.36
C GLU A 434 -173.82 -77.90 8.59
N ARG A 435 -173.26 -78.36 7.47
CA ARG A 435 -173.77 -79.49 6.66
C ARG A 435 -173.55 -80.85 7.32
N VAL A 436 -172.42 -81.03 7.99
CA VAL A 436 -172.11 -82.23 8.78
C VAL A 436 -173.04 -82.33 9.99
N ASN A 437 -173.19 -81.25 10.76
CA ASN A 437 -174.01 -81.23 11.98
C ASN A 437 -175.50 -81.48 11.69
N SER A 438 -176.06 -80.89 10.64
CA SER A 438 -177.46 -81.10 10.23
C SER A 438 -177.76 -82.51 9.72
N THR A 439 -176.78 -83.19 9.11
CA THR A 439 -176.95 -84.51 8.49
C THR A 439 -176.69 -85.67 9.46
N ILE A 440 -175.73 -85.53 10.38
CA ILE A 440 -175.28 -86.63 11.26
C ILE A 440 -176.11 -86.72 12.55
N LEU A 441 -176.33 -85.60 13.27
CA LEU A 441 -176.99 -85.64 14.59
C LEU A 441 -178.41 -86.23 14.51
N ASN A 442 -179.21 -85.72 13.57
CA ASN A 442 -180.57 -86.20 13.32
C ASN A 442 -180.65 -87.71 13.01
N ARG A 443 -179.66 -88.25 12.28
CA ARG A 443 -179.63 -89.68 11.94
C ARG A 443 -179.22 -90.57 13.11
N PHE A 444 -178.33 -90.09 13.99
CA PHE A 444 -177.94 -90.86 15.17
C PHE A 444 -179.02 -90.87 16.26
N GLN A 445 -179.80 -89.80 16.42
CA GLN A 445 -180.94 -89.81 17.37
C GLN A 445 -182.02 -90.82 16.97
N THR A 446 -182.43 -90.89 15.70
CA THR A 446 -183.41 -91.91 15.22
C THR A 446 -182.86 -93.35 15.24
N LEU A 447 -181.55 -93.54 15.43
CA LEU A 447 -180.93 -94.85 15.62
C LEU A 447 -180.89 -95.26 17.10
N SER A 448 -180.69 -94.31 18.02
CA SER A 448 -180.64 -94.59 19.47
C SER A 448 -181.97 -95.17 19.97
N GLU A 449 -183.09 -94.49 19.68
CA GLU A 449 -184.44 -94.86 20.13
C GLU A 449 -184.87 -96.27 19.66
N LYS A 450 -184.33 -96.75 18.53
CA LYS A 450 -184.65 -98.07 17.95
C LYS A 450 -183.77 -99.23 18.42
N VAL A 451 -182.69 -98.96 19.14
CA VAL A 451 -181.77 -99.98 19.66
C VAL A 451 -182.08 -100.33 21.11
N GLU A 452 -182.53 -99.36 21.91
CA GLU A 452 -182.93 -99.58 23.30
C GLU A 452 -184.25 -100.38 23.40
N GLU A 453 -185.27 -100.03 22.60
CA GLU A 453 -186.56 -100.74 22.56
C GLU A 453 -186.41 -102.24 22.21
N LYS A 454 -185.39 -102.60 21.43
CA LYS A 454 -185.20 -104.01 21.01
C LYS A 454 -184.39 -104.86 21.98
N HIS A 455 -183.46 -104.30 22.76
CA HIS A 455 -182.63 -105.12 23.65
C HIS A 455 -183.45 -105.84 24.73
N GLY A 456 -184.40 -105.15 25.38
CA GLY A 456 -185.24 -105.76 26.42
C GLY A 456 -186.05 -106.98 25.93
N SER A 457 -186.46 -106.99 24.66
CA SER A 457 -187.28 -108.08 24.09
C SER A 457 -186.50 -109.37 23.79
N TYR A 458 -185.19 -109.29 23.55
CA TYR A 458 -184.37 -110.48 23.26
C TYR A 458 -183.89 -111.20 24.52
N GLU A 459 -183.65 -110.48 25.61
CA GLU A 459 -183.14 -111.07 26.86
C GLU A 459 -184.16 -112.01 27.52
N GLU A 460 -185.43 -111.58 27.61
CA GLU A 460 -186.53 -112.40 28.16
C GLU A 460 -186.82 -113.65 27.30
N THR A 461 -186.73 -113.51 25.96
CA THR A 461 -186.94 -114.61 25.01
C THR A 461 -185.83 -115.68 25.10
N VAL A 462 -184.57 -115.27 25.32
CA VAL A 462 -183.43 -116.21 25.44
C VAL A 462 -183.47 -117.01 26.74
N VAL A 463 -183.95 -116.41 27.84
CA VAL A 463 -184.14 -117.13 29.11
C VAL A 463 -185.18 -118.25 28.98
N GLU A 464 -186.32 -118.00 28.34
CA GLU A 464 -187.35 -119.02 28.16
C GLU A 464 -186.94 -120.10 27.13
N ALA A 465 -186.17 -119.74 26.10
CA ALA A 465 -185.58 -120.70 25.16
C ALA A 465 -184.58 -121.67 25.85
N THR A 466 -183.75 -121.16 26.76
CA THR A 466 -182.81 -121.95 27.58
C THR A 466 -183.55 -123.00 28.43
N LYS A 467 -184.77 -122.67 28.87
CA LYS A 467 -185.69 -123.53 29.64
C LYS A 467 -186.31 -124.66 28.82
N MET A 468 -186.51 -124.47 27.51
CA MET A 468 -187.04 -125.50 26.61
C MET A 468 -185.97 -126.52 26.18
N LEU A 469 -184.75 -126.07 25.88
CA LEU A 469 -183.65 -126.96 25.48
C LEU A 469 -183.32 -128.02 26.55
N LEU A 470 -183.46 -127.69 27.83
CA LEU A 470 -183.31 -128.64 28.95
C LEU A 470 -184.41 -129.71 29.05
N LYS A 471 -185.50 -129.62 28.27
CA LYS A 471 -186.48 -130.72 28.11
C LYS A 471 -186.16 -131.61 26.91
N ALA A 472 -185.51 -131.08 25.87
CA ALA A 472 -185.06 -131.87 24.72
C ALA A 472 -183.97 -132.92 25.08
N THR A 473 -183.33 -132.75 26.25
CA THR A 473 -182.31 -133.64 26.86
C THR A 473 -182.63 -135.14 26.86
N LYS A 474 -183.91 -135.55 26.81
CA LYS A 474 -184.30 -136.98 26.95
C LYS A 474 -184.63 -137.72 25.64
N PHE A 475 -185.28 -137.09 24.66
CA PHE A 475 -185.85 -137.83 23.51
C PHE A 475 -184.83 -138.26 22.44
N VAL A 476 -183.76 -137.48 22.24
CA VAL A 476 -182.75 -137.76 21.19
C VAL A 476 -181.92 -139.03 21.48
N LYS A 477 -181.94 -139.54 22.73
CA LYS A 477 -181.23 -140.78 23.11
C LYS A 477 -181.93 -142.07 22.67
N GLU A 478 -183.19 -142.01 22.24
CA GLU A 478 -183.94 -143.18 21.76
C GLU A 478 -184.07 -143.17 20.22
N MET A 479 -184.29 -141.99 19.64
CA MET A 479 -184.80 -141.77 18.28
C MET A 479 -183.91 -142.16 17.07
N LYS A 480 -182.77 -142.86 17.22
CA LYS A 480 -181.98 -143.30 16.04
C LYS A 480 -181.19 -144.61 16.14
N LYS A 481 -181.55 -145.52 17.06
CA LYS A 481 -181.16 -146.95 16.89
C LYS A 481 -181.79 -147.59 15.64
N GLU A 482 -182.82 -146.97 15.06
CA GLU A 482 -183.56 -147.49 13.90
C GLU A 482 -183.00 -147.10 12.52
N LYS A 483 -181.98 -146.21 12.39
CA LYS A 483 -181.43 -145.90 11.05
C LYS A 483 -180.47 -146.98 10.52
N GLU A 484 -179.96 -147.88 11.36
CA GLU A 484 -178.92 -148.85 10.99
C GLU A 484 -179.44 -150.03 10.12
N GLU A 485 -180.73 -150.06 9.80
CA GLU A 485 -181.38 -151.13 9.00
C GLU A 485 -182.00 -150.67 7.67
N MET A 486 -182.58 -149.46 7.59
CA MET A 486 -183.48 -149.05 6.48
C MET A 486 -182.84 -148.38 5.24
N GLU A 487 -181.51 -148.26 5.12
CA GLU A 487 -180.84 -147.76 3.88
C GLU A 487 -179.81 -148.75 3.29
N LYS A 488 -179.84 -150.03 3.70
CA LYS A 488 -179.06 -151.12 3.07
C LYS A 488 -179.56 -151.45 1.65
N ASP A 489 -180.87 -151.41 1.43
CA ASP A 489 -181.50 -151.86 0.18
C ASP A 489 -181.28 -150.91 -1.02
N LYS A 490 -180.75 -149.71 -0.77
CA LYS A 490 -180.46 -148.72 -1.83
C LYS A 490 -179.14 -149.02 -2.56
N GLU A 491 -178.27 -149.85 -2.01
CA GLU A 491 -176.94 -150.10 -2.57
C GLU A 491 -176.94 -150.99 -3.83
N GLU A 492 -178.06 -151.67 -4.14
CA GLU A 492 -178.14 -152.71 -5.17
C GLU A 492 -178.70 -152.31 -6.55
N MET A 493 -179.42 -151.19 -6.69
CA MET A 493 -180.23 -150.92 -7.90
C MET A 493 -179.50 -150.14 -9.02
N GLU A 494 -178.91 -148.97 -8.74
CA GLU A 494 -178.34 -148.11 -9.81
C GLU A 494 -177.01 -148.63 -10.36
N LYS A 495 -176.17 -149.27 -9.52
CA LYS A 495 -174.87 -149.85 -9.95
C LYS A 495 -175.00 -150.98 -11.00
N LYS A 496 -176.19 -151.52 -11.26
CA LYS A 496 -176.39 -152.67 -12.18
C LYS A 496 -176.68 -152.31 -13.64
N LEU A 497 -176.99 -151.05 -13.98
CA LEU A 497 -177.53 -150.71 -15.31
C LEU A 497 -176.78 -149.64 -16.13
N GLU A 498 -176.09 -148.65 -15.55
CA GLU A 498 -175.39 -147.62 -16.37
C GLU A 498 -173.87 -147.88 -16.55
N GLY A 499 -173.25 -148.68 -15.68
CA GLY A 499 -171.87 -149.15 -15.81
C GLY A 499 -171.66 -150.24 -16.87
N LYS A 500 -172.16 -150.03 -18.10
CA LYS A 500 -172.06 -150.98 -19.24
C LYS A 500 -172.01 -150.39 -20.66
N VAL A 501 -172.18 -149.07 -20.86
CA VAL A 501 -172.46 -148.51 -22.22
C VAL A 501 -171.47 -147.45 -22.71
N ARG A 502 -170.73 -146.76 -21.83
CA ARG A 502 -169.62 -145.84 -22.23
C ARG A 502 -168.28 -146.14 -21.59
N GLU A 503 -168.09 -147.43 -21.35
CA GLU A 503 -166.81 -148.09 -21.11
C GLU A 503 -166.02 -148.18 -22.45
N GLU A 504 -166.70 -148.54 -23.54
CA GLU A 504 -166.07 -148.97 -24.81
C GLU A 504 -165.50 -147.86 -25.73
N GLU A 505 -165.79 -146.58 -25.52
CA GLU A 505 -165.36 -145.51 -26.46
C GLU A 505 -163.96 -144.96 -26.16
N ARG A 506 -163.66 -144.60 -24.91
CA ARG A 506 -162.39 -143.91 -24.60
C ARG A 506 -161.18 -144.85 -24.45
N GLU A 507 -161.42 -146.14 -24.23
CA GLU A 507 -160.38 -147.17 -24.37
C GLU A 507 -160.00 -147.41 -25.84
N LYS A 508 -160.93 -147.17 -26.78
CA LYS A 508 -160.76 -147.44 -28.22
C LYS A 508 -159.81 -146.50 -28.94
N GLU A 509 -159.41 -145.37 -28.34
CA GLU A 509 -158.47 -144.42 -28.94
C GLU A 509 -157.05 -144.62 -28.41
N LYS A 510 -156.84 -144.58 -27.08
CA LYS A 510 -155.49 -144.74 -26.50
C LYS A 510 -154.91 -146.14 -26.67
N LEU A 511 -155.74 -147.18 -26.83
CA LEU A 511 -155.26 -148.51 -27.18
C LEU A 511 -154.83 -148.63 -28.65
N LYS A 512 -155.17 -147.70 -29.56
CA LYS A 512 -154.67 -147.73 -30.95
C LYS A 512 -153.22 -147.25 -31.06
N GLU A 513 -152.82 -146.28 -30.25
CA GLU A 513 -151.55 -145.56 -30.46
C GLU A 513 -150.32 -146.36 -30.01
N THR A 514 -150.41 -147.12 -28.91
CA THR A 514 -149.27 -147.91 -28.38
C THR A 514 -149.35 -149.41 -28.64
N LEU A 515 -150.51 -149.96 -29.04
CA LEU A 515 -150.58 -151.33 -29.57
C LEU A 515 -149.85 -151.46 -30.93
N LEU A 516 -149.56 -150.34 -31.60
CA LEU A 516 -148.63 -150.27 -32.73
C LEU A 516 -147.18 -150.58 -32.33
N GLY A 517 -146.73 -150.17 -31.12
CA GLY A 517 -145.37 -150.45 -30.62
C GLY A 517 -145.17 -151.91 -30.22
N LEU A 518 -146.19 -152.53 -29.60
CA LEU A 518 -146.18 -153.96 -29.26
C LEU A 518 -146.07 -154.90 -30.49
N GLY A 519 -146.27 -154.36 -31.69
CA GLY A 519 -146.06 -155.06 -32.96
C GLY A 519 -144.59 -155.21 -33.37
N GLU A 520 -143.65 -154.47 -32.76
CA GLU A 520 -142.23 -154.45 -33.17
C GLU A 520 -141.35 -155.40 -32.35
N GLU A 521 -141.36 -155.30 -31.02
CA GLU A 521 -140.47 -156.14 -30.18
C GLU A 521 -140.87 -157.63 -30.18
N LYS A 522 -142.14 -157.96 -30.44
CA LYS A 522 -142.56 -159.34 -30.72
C LYS A 522 -141.90 -159.94 -31.97
N ARG A 523 -141.37 -159.12 -32.90
CA ARG A 523 -140.57 -159.61 -34.03
C ARG A 523 -139.11 -159.83 -33.66
N GLU A 524 -138.57 -159.07 -32.71
CA GLU A 524 -137.18 -159.19 -32.27
C GLU A 524 -136.96 -160.36 -31.30
N ALA A 525 -137.89 -160.59 -30.37
CA ALA A 525 -137.88 -161.77 -29.50
C ALA A 525 -137.83 -163.09 -30.28
N ILE A 526 -138.49 -163.13 -31.45
CA ILE A 526 -138.48 -164.30 -32.37
C ILE A 526 -137.10 -164.49 -33.01
N ARG A 527 -136.41 -163.41 -33.43
CA ARG A 527 -135.06 -163.53 -34.01
C ARG A 527 -134.06 -164.11 -33.02
N GLN A 528 -134.04 -163.59 -31.79
CA GLN A 528 -133.02 -163.96 -30.81
C GLN A 528 -133.23 -165.39 -30.25
N LEU A 529 -134.49 -165.82 -30.11
CA LEU A 529 -134.82 -167.23 -29.82
C LEU A 529 -134.31 -168.17 -30.92
N CYS A 530 -134.55 -167.86 -32.20
CA CYS A 530 -134.12 -168.72 -33.30
C CYS A 530 -132.59 -168.91 -33.33
N VAL A 531 -131.80 -167.84 -33.13
CA VAL A 531 -130.33 -167.92 -33.21
C VAL A 531 -129.72 -168.75 -32.06
N TRP A 532 -130.13 -168.54 -30.80
CA TRP A 532 -129.47 -169.22 -29.68
C TRP A 532 -130.01 -170.64 -29.41
N ILE A 533 -131.22 -170.96 -29.88
CA ILE A 533 -131.69 -172.35 -29.94
C ILE A 533 -130.81 -173.17 -30.90
N GLU A 534 -130.40 -172.61 -32.05
CA GLU A 534 -129.50 -173.32 -32.98
C GLU A 534 -128.09 -173.50 -32.38
N HIS A 535 -127.55 -172.51 -31.65
CA HIS A 535 -126.28 -172.66 -30.94
C HIS A 535 -126.31 -173.77 -29.86
N HIS A 536 -127.39 -173.86 -29.07
CA HIS A 536 -127.60 -174.98 -28.14
C HIS A 536 -127.73 -176.32 -28.86
N ARG A 537 -128.44 -176.33 -30.01
CA ARG A 537 -128.70 -177.54 -30.79
C ARG A 537 -127.42 -178.13 -31.34
N ASP A 538 -126.55 -177.29 -31.91
CA ASP A 538 -125.42 -177.74 -32.72
C ASP A 538 -124.13 -177.96 -31.92
N HIS A 539 -123.98 -177.42 -30.70
CA HIS A 539 -122.85 -177.80 -29.84
C HIS A 539 -123.14 -179.01 -28.93
N CYS A 540 -124.38 -179.19 -28.44
CA CYS A 540 -124.76 -180.46 -27.83
C CYS A 540 -124.79 -181.58 -28.89
N LYS A 541 -125.22 -181.28 -30.12
CA LYS A 541 -124.99 -182.11 -31.31
C LYS A 541 -123.64 -181.85 -32.01
N TYR A 542 -122.65 -181.33 -31.29
CA TYR A 542 -121.25 -181.70 -31.53
C TYR A 542 -120.76 -182.71 -30.47
N LEU A 543 -121.70 -183.60 -30.11
CA LEU A 543 -121.57 -185.03 -30.39
C LEU A 543 -120.35 -185.70 -29.70
N GLU A 544 -120.52 -186.52 -28.66
CA GLU A 544 -121.33 -187.75 -28.64
C GLU A 544 -120.94 -188.74 -29.76
N GLU A 545 -120.71 -188.28 -31.00
CA GLU A 545 -119.99 -188.99 -32.06
C GLU A 545 -118.47 -189.08 -31.79
N VAL A 546 -117.86 -188.10 -31.11
CA VAL A 546 -116.44 -188.16 -30.75
C VAL A 546 -116.16 -189.14 -29.59
N LEU A 547 -117.20 -189.64 -28.90
CA LEU A 547 -117.08 -190.85 -28.06
C LEU A 547 -116.81 -192.12 -28.89
N SER A 548 -117.03 -192.11 -30.20
CA SER A 548 -117.31 -193.33 -30.98
C SER A 548 -116.09 -193.98 -31.67
N LYS A 549 -114.94 -193.29 -31.85
CA LYS A 549 -113.91 -193.72 -32.84
C LYS A 549 -112.45 -193.82 -32.34
N MET A 550 -112.16 -193.72 -31.04
CA MET A 550 -110.79 -194.00 -30.53
C MET A 550 -110.55 -195.47 -30.15
N VAL A 551 -111.59 -196.32 -30.15
CA VAL A 551 -111.43 -197.77 -30.15
C VAL A 551 -111.43 -198.28 -31.59
N VAL A 552 -110.22 -198.57 -32.10
CA VAL A 552 -109.94 -199.47 -33.24
C VAL A 552 -110.44 -198.91 -34.61
N ALA A 553 -109.60 -198.72 -35.64
CA ALA A 553 -108.83 -199.70 -36.40
C ALA A 553 -109.71 -200.85 -36.97
N ARG A 554 -109.12 -201.82 -37.70
CA ARG A 554 -109.67 -203.16 -38.03
C ARG A 554 -111.23 -203.28 -37.98
N GLY A 555 -112.02 -202.92 -38.99
CA GLY A 555 -111.75 -202.85 -40.43
C GLY A 555 -112.33 -204.07 -41.16
N HIS A 556 -112.61 -203.92 -42.46
CA HIS A 556 -113.48 -204.78 -43.30
C HIS A 556 -114.99 -204.62 -42.96
N GLY A 557 -115.93 -204.68 -43.90
CA GLY A 557 -115.82 -204.79 -45.37
C GLY A 557 -116.67 -205.93 -45.94
N ARG A 558 -117.23 -205.73 -47.15
CA ARG A 558 -118.23 -206.62 -47.83
C ARG A 558 -119.61 -206.60 -47.11
N SER A 559 -120.74 -206.63 -47.85
CA SER A 559 -121.47 -207.81 -48.40
C SER A 559 -122.01 -208.73 -47.28
N GLN A 560 -123.18 -209.37 -47.34
CA GLN A 560 -124.11 -209.64 -48.45
C GLN A 560 -125.46 -210.22 -47.92
N ARG A 561 -126.46 -210.37 -48.81
CA ARG A 561 -127.52 -211.42 -48.81
C ARG A 561 -128.63 -211.39 -47.74
N ALA A 562 -129.70 -212.10 -48.10
CA ALA A 562 -130.96 -212.36 -47.38
C ALA A 562 -131.82 -211.10 -47.18
#